data_AF-T0YHL8-F1
#
_entry.id   AF-T0YHL8-F1
#
_cell.length_a   1.000
_cell.length_b   1.000
_cell.length_c   1.000
_cell.angle_alpha   90.00
_cell.angle_beta   90.00
_cell.angle_gamma   90.00
#
_symmetry.space_group_name_H-M   'P 1'
#
loop_
_entity.id
_entity.type
_entity.pdbx_description
1 polymer ?
#
loop_
_entity_poly.entity_id
_entity_poly.type
_entity_poly.pdbx_seq_one_letter_code
_entity_poly.pdbx_strand_id
1 'polypeptide(L)'
;MLGLASLTQGFDPRWGGFGPAPKFPRASTLSFLLETGLAAGHTTEQEPSPLTLLTTTLTRMAEGGIYDLIGGGFFRYSVDEKWAIPHFEKMLYDNALLLPIYAEAWKLTRATHYRKVATETARWILETMRAPEGGFYSSL
;
A
#
# COMPACT_ATOMS: atom_id res chain seq x y z
N MET A 1 15.36 3.60 -10.15
CA MET A 1 13.95 3.30 -10.45
C MET A 1 13.96 2.00 -11.27
N LEU A 2 13.45 0.89 -10.72
CA LEU A 2 13.37 -0.38 -11.47
C LEU A 2 12.27 -0.26 -12.54
N GLY A 3 12.51 -0.76 -13.75
CA GLY A 3 11.50 -0.78 -14.81
C GLY A 3 10.39 -1.80 -14.54
N LEU A 4 9.24 -1.64 -15.20
CA LEU A 4 8.06 -2.51 -15.04
C LEU A 4 8.38 -4.02 -15.21
N ALA A 5 9.24 -4.37 -16.16
CA ALA A 5 9.66 -5.77 -16.37
C ALA A 5 10.37 -6.35 -15.14
N SER A 6 11.25 -5.58 -14.49
CA SER A 6 11.94 -6.02 -13.28
C SER A 6 10.98 -6.14 -12.08
N LEU A 7 10.00 -5.24 -11.97
CA LEU A 7 8.96 -5.34 -10.95
C LEU A 7 8.10 -6.58 -11.14
N THR A 8 7.75 -6.92 -12.38
CA THR A 8 6.96 -8.11 -12.72
C THR A 8 7.71 -9.39 -12.36
N GLN A 9 9.03 -9.47 -12.59
CA GLN A 9 9.84 -10.62 -12.18
C GLN A 9 9.95 -10.76 -10.67
N GLY A 10 10.01 -9.66 -9.93
CA GLY A 10 10.13 -9.65 -8.47
C GLY A 10 8.80 -9.71 -7.73
N PHE A 11 7.67 -9.74 -8.44
CA PHE A 11 6.33 -9.70 -7.87
C PHE A 11 5.90 -11.07 -7.33
N ASP A 12 5.28 -11.08 -6.15
CA ASP A 12 4.63 -12.27 -5.61
C ASP A 12 3.14 -12.30 -6.03
N PRO A 13 2.73 -13.18 -6.95
CA PRO A 13 1.34 -13.21 -7.42
C PRO A 13 0.35 -13.75 -6.39
N ARG A 14 0.82 -14.45 -5.35
CA ARG A 14 -0.03 -15.03 -4.31
C ARG A 14 -0.31 -14.02 -3.20
N TRP A 15 0.73 -13.36 -2.71
CA TRP A 15 0.66 -12.45 -1.57
C TRP A 15 0.90 -10.98 -1.93
N GLY A 16 1.06 -10.63 -3.21
CA GLY A 16 1.37 -9.28 -3.65
C GLY A 16 2.72 -8.78 -3.16
N GLY A 17 3.13 -7.56 -3.50
CA GLY A 17 4.43 -7.01 -3.09
C GLY A 17 5.61 -7.59 -3.86
N PHE A 18 6.82 -7.22 -3.41
CA PHE A 18 8.03 -7.41 -4.19
C PHE A 18 9.20 -7.93 -3.33
N GLY A 19 9.85 -8.99 -3.80
CA GLY A 19 10.98 -9.62 -3.13
C GLY A 19 10.61 -10.46 -1.90
N PRO A 20 11.62 -11.02 -1.21
CA PRO A 20 11.41 -11.88 -0.04
C PRO A 20 11.06 -11.09 1.22
N ALA A 21 10.71 -11.81 2.29
CA ALA A 21 10.58 -11.23 3.63
C ALA A 21 11.94 -10.73 4.17
N PRO A 22 11.98 -9.64 4.97
CA PRO A 22 10.84 -8.81 5.39
C PRO A 22 10.27 -7.97 4.23
N LYS A 23 8.93 -7.87 4.18
CA LYS A 23 8.20 -7.15 3.12
C LYS A 23 7.84 -5.74 3.53
N PHE A 24 8.17 -4.80 2.67
CA PHE A 24 7.88 -3.38 2.83
C PHE A 24 6.76 -2.96 1.85
N PRO A 25 5.85 -2.05 2.24
CA PRO A 25 4.84 -1.49 1.34
C PRO A 25 5.40 -0.90 0.04
N ARG A 26 6.61 -0.30 0.09
CA ARG A 26 7.27 0.36 -1.06
C ARG A 26 6.33 1.34 -1.78
N ALA A 27 5.82 2.33 -1.05
CA ALA A 27 4.81 3.28 -1.56
C ALA A 27 5.20 3.97 -2.89
N SER A 28 6.49 4.27 -3.10
CA SER A 28 6.96 4.84 -4.37
C SER A 28 6.83 3.87 -5.55
N THR A 29 7.07 2.57 -5.34
CA THR A 29 6.81 1.52 -6.34
C THR A 29 5.32 1.41 -6.64
N LEU A 30 4.47 1.46 -5.61
CA LEU A 30 3.02 1.42 -5.78
C LEU A 30 2.49 2.65 -6.53
N SER A 31 2.99 3.86 -6.23
CA SER A 31 2.66 5.09 -6.97
C SER A 31 3.06 4.97 -8.44
N PHE A 32 4.26 4.47 -8.72
CA PHE A 32 4.72 4.23 -10.08
C PHE A 32 3.81 3.27 -10.86
N LEU A 33 3.38 2.17 -10.25
CA LEU A 33 2.45 1.21 -10.87
C LEU A 33 1.08 1.82 -11.14
N LEU A 34 0.58 2.64 -10.20
CA LEU A 34 -0.67 3.38 -10.36
C LEU A 34 -0.58 4.35 -11.54
N GLU A 35 0.43 5.22 -11.57
CA GLU A 35 0.63 6.22 -12.61
C GLU A 35 0.84 5.58 -13.99
N THR A 36 1.69 4.55 -14.05
CA THR A 36 1.95 3.81 -15.29
C THR A 36 0.70 3.10 -15.79
N GLY A 37 -0.06 2.47 -14.89
CA GLY A 37 -1.33 1.80 -15.23
C GLY A 37 -2.40 2.76 -15.73
N LEU A 38 -2.52 3.94 -15.12
CA LEU A 38 -3.42 5.00 -15.57
C LEU A 38 -3.04 5.54 -16.95
N ALA A 39 -1.74 5.68 -17.23
CA ALA A 39 -1.24 6.19 -18.51
C ALA A 39 -1.34 5.17 -19.66
N ALA A 40 -1.18 3.87 -19.37
CA ALA A 40 -1.13 2.83 -20.39
C ALA A 40 -2.50 2.42 -20.96
N GLY A 41 -3.61 2.74 -20.28
CA GLY A 41 -4.93 2.24 -20.64
C GLY A 41 -5.05 0.71 -20.47
N HIS A 42 -5.98 0.06 -21.18
CA HIS A 42 -6.08 -1.41 -21.17
C HIS A 42 -4.94 -2.02 -21.99
N THR A 43 -3.94 -2.57 -21.33
CA THR A 43 -2.79 -3.23 -21.98
C THR A 43 -3.13 -4.67 -22.40
N THR A 44 -2.48 -5.11 -23.47
CA THR A 44 -2.68 -6.39 -24.16
C THR A 44 -2.34 -7.62 -23.30
N GLU A 45 -2.90 -8.76 -23.70
CA GLU A 45 -3.11 -9.99 -22.92
C GLU A 45 -1.87 -10.76 -22.42
N GLN A 46 -0.64 -10.37 -22.79
CA GLN A 46 0.55 -11.20 -22.53
C GLN A 46 1.24 -11.01 -21.16
N GLU A 47 1.05 -9.90 -20.45
CA GLU A 47 1.65 -9.69 -19.11
C GLU A 47 0.66 -9.07 -18.12
N PRO A 48 0.75 -9.37 -16.81
CA PRO A 48 -0.10 -8.75 -15.81
C PRO A 48 0.12 -7.24 -15.81
N SER A 49 -0.98 -6.49 -15.98
CA SER A 49 -0.94 -5.04 -16.05
C SER A 49 -0.33 -4.42 -14.77
N PRO A 50 0.26 -3.20 -14.84
CA PRO A 50 0.70 -2.48 -13.64
C PRO A 50 -0.40 -2.36 -12.56
N LEU A 51 -1.65 -2.18 -12.99
CA LEU A 51 -2.81 -2.13 -12.10
C LEU A 51 -3.06 -3.47 -11.40
N THR A 52 -2.82 -4.60 -12.07
CA THR A 52 -2.94 -5.93 -11.46
C THR A 52 -1.91 -6.12 -10.34
N LEU A 53 -0.65 -5.75 -10.57
CA LEU A 53 0.41 -5.79 -9.55
C LEU A 53 0.05 -4.90 -8.36
N LEU A 54 -0.42 -3.68 -8.65
CA LEU A 54 -0.87 -2.72 -7.65
C LEU A 54 -2.02 -3.27 -6.81
N THR A 55 -3.15 -3.62 -7.43
CA THR A 55 -4.37 -4.01 -6.71
C THR A 55 -4.17 -5.29 -5.91
N THR A 56 -3.39 -6.23 -6.43
CA THR A 56 -3.04 -7.46 -5.70
C THR A 56 -2.24 -7.12 -4.45
N THR A 57 -1.24 -6.23 -4.57
CA THR A 57 -0.41 -5.80 -3.43
C THR A 57 -1.24 -5.06 -2.38
N LEU A 58 -2.04 -4.07 -2.80
CA LEU A 58 -2.89 -3.30 -1.90
C LEU A 58 -3.92 -4.20 -1.18
N THR A 59 -4.59 -5.09 -1.92
CA THR A 59 -5.57 -6.03 -1.33
C THR A 59 -4.90 -6.90 -0.27
N ARG A 60 -3.74 -7.50 -0.59
CA ARG A 60 -3.04 -8.40 0.33
C ARG A 60 -2.47 -7.69 1.55
N MET A 61 -1.99 -6.46 1.39
CA MET A 61 -1.58 -5.65 2.53
C MET A 61 -2.77 -5.30 3.44
N ALA A 62 -3.90 -4.90 2.87
CA ALA A 62 -5.11 -4.54 3.63
C ALA A 62 -5.76 -5.74 4.35
N GLU A 63 -5.61 -6.94 3.81
CA GLU A 63 -6.06 -8.20 4.42
C GLU A 63 -5.10 -8.75 5.47
N GLY A 64 -3.83 -8.32 5.45
CA GLY A 64 -2.77 -8.79 6.34
C GLY A 64 -2.63 -7.95 7.62
N GLY A 65 -1.89 -8.48 8.59
CA GLY A 65 -1.58 -7.78 9.85
C GLY A 65 -0.62 -6.59 9.71
N ILE A 66 -0.06 -6.34 8.53
CA ILE A 66 0.64 -5.08 8.21
C ILE A 66 -0.29 -3.86 8.31
N TYR A 67 -1.58 -4.05 8.00
CA TYR A 67 -2.61 -3.06 8.23
C TYR A 67 -3.17 -3.26 9.64
N ASP A 68 -3.20 -2.20 10.44
CA ASP A 68 -3.82 -2.28 11.76
C ASP A 68 -5.34 -2.29 11.61
N LEU A 69 -5.91 -3.50 11.65
CA LEU A 69 -7.34 -3.77 11.53
C LEU A 69 -8.18 -3.15 12.65
N ILE A 70 -7.56 -2.70 13.75
CA ILE A 70 -8.23 -2.09 14.90
C ILE A 70 -8.10 -0.57 14.84
N GLY A 71 -6.85 -0.08 14.80
CA GLY A 71 -6.54 1.35 14.89
C GLY A 71 -6.57 2.09 13.56
N GLY A 72 -6.46 1.39 12.44
CA GLY A 72 -6.18 1.97 11.12
C GLY A 72 -4.71 2.31 10.93
N GLY A 73 -4.34 2.62 9.69
CA GLY A 73 -2.95 2.84 9.29
C GLY A 73 -2.13 1.55 9.17
N PHE A 74 -0.92 1.68 8.66
CA PHE A 74 0.01 0.60 8.35
C PHE A 74 1.21 0.65 9.28
N PHE A 75 1.65 -0.53 9.70
CA PHE A 75 2.96 -0.74 10.28
C PHE A 75 4.05 -0.66 9.22
N ARG A 76 5.29 -0.44 9.66
CA ARG A 76 6.42 -0.12 8.78
C ARG A 76 6.74 -1.22 7.77
N TYR A 77 6.75 -2.47 8.22
CA TYR A 77 7.00 -3.64 7.37
C TYR A 77 6.49 -4.91 8.03
N SER A 78 6.36 -5.98 7.26
CA SER A 78 6.03 -7.31 7.74
C SER A 78 7.26 -8.21 7.74
N VAL A 79 7.42 -9.02 8.79
CA VAL A 79 8.55 -9.95 8.91
C VAL A 79 8.35 -11.23 8.10
N ASP A 80 7.15 -11.46 7.56
CA ASP A 80 6.83 -12.61 6.70
C ASP A 80 6.36 -12.18 5.31
N GLU A 81 6.24 -13.16 4.41
CA GLU A 81 5.87 -12.95 3.02
C GLU A 81 4.38 -12.68 2.80
N LYS A 82 3.54 -12.99 3.78
CA LYS A 82 2.07 -12.96 3.69
C LYS A 82 1.48 -11.66 4.20
N TRP A 83 2.33 -10.73 4.68
CA TRP A 83 1.94 -9.51 5.39
C TRP A 83 1.29 -9.77 6.74
N ALA A 84 1.48 -10.95 7.35
CA ALA A 84 0.70 -11.37 8.52
C ALA A 84 1.24 -10.78 9.83
N ILE A 85 2.56 -10.76 10.02
CA ILE A 85 3.23 -10.36 11.25
C ILE A 85 3.91 -9.02 11.01
N PRO A 86 3.42 -7.92 11.62
CA PRO A 86 4.02 -6.61 11.47
C PRO A 86 5.23 -6.42 12.40
N HIS A 87 6.13 -5.53 11.99
CA HIS A 87 6.97 -4.81 12.93
C HIS A 87 6.15 -3.64 13.50
N PHE A 88 5.79 -3.68 14.78
CA PHE A 88 4.74 -2.86 15.42
C PHE A 88 4.97 -1.33 15.48
N GLU A 89 5.99 -0.81 14.82
CA GLU A 89 6.21 0.63 14.64
C GLU A 89 5.33 1.16 13.49
N LYS A 90 4.69 2.32 13.69
CA LYS A 90 3.99 3.05 12.61
C LYS A 90 4.67 4.36 12.32
N MET A 91 5.00 4.59 11.05
CA MET A 91 5.60 5.84 10.60
C MET A 91 4.55 6.70 9.90
N LEU A 92 4.56 8.02 10.18
CA LEU A 92 3.67 8.97 9.50
C LEU A 92 3.92 8.95 7.99
N TYR A 93 5.19 8.99 7.56
CA TYR A 93 5.52 9.13 6.14
C TYR A 93 5.03 7.93 5.31
N ASP A 94 5.14 6.70 5.83
CA ASP A 94 4.64 5.50 5.14
C ASP A 94 3.12 5.60 4.91
N ASN A 95 2.39 5.99 5.95
CA ASN A 95 0.94 6.13 5.90
C ASN A 95 0.47 7.29 5.03
N ALA A 96 1.15 8.44 5.10
CA ALA A 96 0.86 9.61 4.29
C ALA A 96 1.06 9.32 2.79
N LEU A 97 2.05 8.49 2.43
CA LEU A 97 2.30 8.07 1.05
C LEU A 97 1.32 6.99 0.58
N LEU A 98 0.88 6.08 1.46
CA LEU A 98 -0.09 5.04 1.10
C LEU A 98 -1.52 5.57 0.95
N LEU A 99 -1.90 6.58 1.73
CA LEU A 99 -3.24 7.17 1.74
C LEU A 99 -3.76 7.55 0.32
N PRO A 100 -3.05 8.36 -0.49
CA PRO A 100 -3.52 8.71 -1.82
C PRO A 100 -3.60 7.50 -2.75
N ILE A 101 -2.72 6.51 -2.60
CA ILE A 101 -2.70 5.30 -3.43
C ILE A 101 -3.98 4.47 -3.20
N TYR A 102 -4.37 4.27 -1.94
CA TYR A 102 -5.62 3.60 -1.60
C TYR A 102 -6.87 4.40 -2.04
N ALA A 103 -6.83 5.73 -1.94
CA ALA A 103 -7.92 6.58 -2.42
C ALA A 103 -8.11 6.48 -3.94
N GLU A 104 -7.01 6.50 -4.72
CA GLU A 104 -7.06 6.32 -6.16
C GLU A 104 -7.46 4.90 -6.56
N ALA A 105 -7.00 3.87 -5.84
CA ALA A 105 -7.44 2.49 -6.05
C ALA A 105 -8.97 2.34 -5.85
N TRP A 106 -9.55 3.05 -4.87
CA TRP A 106 -11.01 3.12 -4.73
C TRP A 106 -11.68 3.86 -5.90
N LYS A 107 -11.12 4.98 -6.37
CA LYS A 107 -11.69 5.70 -7.53
C LYS A 107 -11.70 4.82 -8.79
N LEU A 108 -10.65 4.03 -9.00
CA LEU A 108 -10.49 3.14 -10.14
C LEU A 108 -11.43 1.93 -10.09
N THR A 109 -11.46 1.23 -8.95
CA THR A 109 -12.13 -0.08 -8.85
C THR A 109 -13.52 0.00 -8.24
N ARG A 110 -13.82 1.09 -7.53
CA ARG A 110 -14.99 1.26 -6.65
C ARG A 110 -15.12 0.21 -5.55
N ALA A 111 -14.09 -0.61 -5.32
CA ALA A 111 -14.10 -1.60 -4.26
C ALA A 111 -14.06 -0.93 -2.89
N THR A 112 -15.06 -1.23 -2.05
CA THR A 112 -15.31 -0.53 -0.78
C THR A 112 -14.20 -0.73 0.25
N HIS A 113 -13.45 -1.84 0.17
CA HIS A 113 -12.33 -2.10 1.07
C HIS A 113 -11.21 -1.06 0.92
N TYR A 114 -10.90 -0.58 -0.29
CA TYR A 114 -9.91 0.50 -0.47
C TYR A 114 -10.36 1.82 0.16
N ARG A 115 -11.66 2.15 0.02
CA ARG A 115 -12.24 3.34 0.67
C ARG A 115 -12.11 3.24 2.19
N LYS A 116 -12.41 2.06 2.75
CA LYS A 116 -12.30 1.78 4.19
C LYS A 116 -10.87 2.06 4.67
N VAL A 117 -9.88 1.42 4.04
CA VAL A 117 -8.46 1.60 4.37
C VAL A 117 -8.04 3.05 4.27
N ALA A 118 -8.36 3.74 3.17
CA ALA A 118 -8.02 5.15 3.01
C ALA A 118 -8.63 6.03 4.11
N THR A 119 -9.91 5.79 4.46
CA THR A 119 -10.61 6.57 5.48
C THR A 119 -10.03 6.30 6.87
N GLU A 120 -9.77 5.05 7.20
CA GLU A 120 -9.21 4.65 8.50
C GLU A 120 -7.75 5.11 8.66
N THR A 121 -6.94 5.06 7.61
CA THR A 121 -5.59 5.64 7.61
C THR A 121 -5.64 7.17 7.78
N ALA A 122 -6.51 7.87 7.07
CA ALA A 122 -6.67 9.32 7.23
C ALA A 122 -7.12 9.67 8.66
N ARG A 123 -8.06 8.90 9.21
CA ARG A 123 -8.52 9.05 10.59
C ARG A 123 -7.37 8.86 11.59
N TRP A 124 -6.58 7.80 11.46
CA TRP A 124 -5.40 7.56 12.31
C TRP A 124 -4.38 8.71 12.22
N ILE A 125 -4.10 9.23 11.02
CA ILE A 125 -3.20 10.39 10.86
C ILE A 125 -3.76 11.62 11.63
N LEU A 126 -5.05 11.91 11.49
CA LEU A 126 -5.65 13.12 12.05
C LEU A 126 -5.92 13.04 13.56
N GLU A 127 -6.29 11.86 14.07
CA GLU A 127 -6.65 11.65 15.47
C GLU A 127 -5.48 11.24 16.34
N THR A 128 -4.50 10.51 15.78
CA THR A 128 -3.39 9.93 16.56
C THR A 128 -2.05 10.64 16.29
N MET A 129 -1.77 11.01 15.04
CA MET A 129 -0.46 11.60 14.70
C MET A 129 -0.43 13.13 14.87
N ARG A 130 -1.58 13.79 14.97
CA ARG A 130 -1.62 15.26 15.09
C ARG A 130 -1.27 15.69 16.51
N ALA A 131 -0.26 16.53 16.65
CA ALA A 131 0.12 17.09 17.95
C ALA A 131 -0.88 18.20 18.37
N PRO A 132 -1.21 18.33 19.67
CA PRO A 132 -2.13 19.36 20.18
C PRO A 132 -1.74 20.79 19.80
N GLU A 133 -0.44 21.07 19.76
CA GLU A 133 0.17 22.34 19.38
C GLU A 133 0.20 22.61 17.86
N GLY A 134 -0.23 21.64 17.04
CA GLY A 134 -0.15 21.67 15.58
C GLY A 134 1.00 20.81 15.03
N GLY A 135 0.98 20.57 13.70
CA GLY A 135 1.90 19.63 13.07
C GLY A 135 1.55 18.17 13.34
N PHE A 136 2.48 17.26 13.01
CA PHE A 136 2.31 15.81 13.18
C PHE A 136 3.59 15.17 13.73
N TYR A 137 3.43 14.14 14.57
CA TYR A 137 4.53 13.27 15.02
C TYR A 137 5.11 12.47 13.84
N SER A 138 6.38 12.10 13.90
CA SER A 138 7.02 11.30 12.84
C SER A 138 6.70 9.80 12.93
N SER A 139 6.51 9.29 14.14
CA SER A 139 6.30 7.87 14.42
C SER A 139 5.55 7.65 15.74
N LEU A 140 4.96 6.46 15.88
CA LEU A 140 4.40 5.89 17.11
C LEU A 140 5.05 4.53 17.40
#